data_AF-A0A7S0WE44-F1
#
_entry.id   AF-A0A7S0WE44-F1
#
_cell.length_a   1.000
_cell.length_b   1.000
_cell.length_c   1.000
_cell.angle_alpha   90.00
_cell.angle_beta   90.00
_cell.angle_gamma   90.00
#
_symmetry.space_group_name_H-M   'P 1'
#
loop_
_entity.id
_entity.type
_entity.pdbx_description
1 polymer ?
#
loop_
_entity_poly.entity_id
_entity_poly.type
_entity_poly.pdbx_seq_one_letter_code
_entity_poly.pdbx_strand_id
1 'polypeptide(L)'
;MKRTRASANASTSATHAVSHVELAAMVHNYLAEHGFARALREFQIEATSLLRTFPRGVPPRGTKDLRAVLSEYVVMKEREAARGRAGGVVKRMLAVIDDALPRLEDDENNGGAG
;
A
#
# COMPACT_ATOMS: atom_id res chain seq x y z
N MET A 1 -37.48 -26.51 -16.52
CA MET A 1 -37.07 -25.46 -15.56
C MET A 1 -35.96 -26.01 -14.67
N LYS A 2 -34.75 -25.43 -14.72
CA LYS A 2 -33.79 -25.20 -13.61
C LYS A 2 -32.50 -24.63 -14.20
N ARG A 3 -32.35 -23.31 -14.06
CA ARG A 3 -31.12 -22.53 -14.30
C ARG A 3 -30.28 -22.62 -13.03
N THR A 4 -28.96 -22.81 -13.13
CA THR A 4 -27.96 -22.39 -12.12
C THR A 4 -26.58 -22.58 -12.76
N ARG A 5 -26.08 -21.55 -13.46
CA ARG A 5 -25.18 -20.48 -12.98
C ARG A 5 -23.73 -20.98 -12.86
N ALA A 6 -23.03 -20.93 -13.99
CA ALA A 6 -21.57 -20.82 -14.02
C ALA A 6 -21.18 -19.59 -13.19
N SER A 7 -20.61 -19.82 -12.00
CA SER A 7 -20.02 -18.75 -11.20
C SER A 7 -18.60 -18.57 -11.70
N ALA A 8 -18.39 -17.44 -12.36
CA ALA A 8 -17.11 -17.00 -12.87
C ALA A 8 -16.06 -16.98 -11.74
N ASN A 9 -14.98 -17.71 -11.95
CA ASN A 9 -13.79 -17.67 -11.10
C ASN A 9 -12.99 -16.42 -11.49
N ALA A 10 -13.49 -15.25 -11.11
CA ALA A 10 -12.79 -13.98 -11.23
C ALA A 10 -11.94 -13.80 -9.97
N SER A 11 -10.78 -14.46 -9.93
CA SER A 11 -9.81 -14.35 -8.85
C SER A 11 -8.44 -14.04 -9.44
N THR A 12 -8.33 -12.85 -10.04
CA THR A 12 -7.05 -12.30 -10.52
C THR A 12 -7.01 -10.81 -10.20
N SER A 13 -6.06 -10.45 -9.33
CA SER A 13 -5.56 -9.10 -9.05
C SER A 13 -6.52 -8.10 -8.39
N ALA A 14 -6.90 -8.38 -7.13
CA ALA A 14 -7.20 -7.29 -6.22
C ALA A 14 -5.88 -6.70 -5.74
N THR A 15 -5.36 -5.70 -6.47
CA THR A 15 -4.44 -4.71 -5.88
C THR A 15 -5.03 -4.35 -4.53
N HIS A 16 -4.33 -4.63 -3.42
CA HIS A 16 -4.81 -4.36 -2.07
C HIS A 16 -5.00 -2.85 -1.90
N ALA A 17 -6.15 -2.35 -2.36
CA ALA A 17 -6.50 -0.95 -2.31
C ALA A 17 -6.74 -0.61 -0.84
N VAL A 18 -5.91 0.28 -0.30
CA VAL A 18 -6.08 0.75 1.07
C VAL A 18 -7.44 1.43 1.18
N SER A 19 -8.28 0.93 2.07
CA SER A 19 -9.61 1.48 2.26
C SER A 19 -9.56 2.85 2.94
N HIS A 20 -10.57 3.68 2.71
CA HIS A 20 -10.70 4.99 3.40
C HIS A 20 -10.73 4.85 4.93
N VAL A 21 -11.24 3.72 5.42
CA VAL A 21 -11.30 3.40 6.86
C VAL A 21 -9.91 3.12 7.41
N GLU A 22 -9.07 2.36 6.69
CA GLU A 22 -7.67 2.13 7.05
C GLU A 22 -6.84 3.40 6.98
N LEU A 23 -7.03 4.25 5.96
CA LEU A 23 -6.39 5.56 5.88
C LEU A 23 -6.76 6.45 7.08
N ALA A 24 -8.04 6.50 7.42
CA ALA A 24 -8.49 7.28 8.57
C ALA A 24 -7.89 6.77 9.89
N ALA A 25 -7.75 5.45 10.03
CA ALA A 25 -7.10 4.84 11.19
C ALA A 25 -5.61 5.19 11.28
N MET A 26 -4.87 5.14 10.17
CA MET A 26 -3.46 5.51 10.12
C MET A 26 -3.24 6.99 10.47
N VAL A 27 -4.07 7.88 9.93
CA VAL A 27 -4.00 9.32 10.23
C VAL A 27 -4.33 9.60 11.68
N HIS A 28 -5.40 8.99 12.22
CA HIS A 28 -5.77 9.13 13.63
C HIS A 28 -4.64 8.71 14.57
N ASN A 29 -4.09 7.51 14.37
CA ASN A 29 -3.02 6.97 15.20
C ASN A 29 -1.77 7.85 15.12
N TYR A 30 -1.38 8.29 13.92
CA TYR A 30 -0.25 9.20 13.75
C TYR A 30 -0.43 10.51 14.54
N LEU A 31 -1.61 11.15 14.43
CA LEU A 31 -1.92 12.39 15.13
C LEU A 31 -1.91 12.21 16.66
N ALA A 32 -2.42 11.08 17.15
CA ALA A 32 -2.44 10.74 18.56
C ALA A 32 -1.04 10.46 19.12
N GLU A 33 -0.22 9.68 18.43
CA GLU A 33 1.13 9.29 18.87
C GLU A 33 2.11 10.46 18.89
N HIS A 34 1.96 11.41 17.96
CA HIS A 34 2.86 12.57 17.85
C HIS A 34 2.36 13.81 18.60
N GLY A 35 1.28 13.69 19.38
CA GLY A 35 0.80 14.78 20.26
C GLY A 35 0.13 15.94 19.53
N PHE A 36 -0.36 15.74 18.30
CA PHE A 36 -1.06 16.77 17.52
C PHE A 36 -2.51 16.95 17.99
N ALA A 37 -2.71 17.31 19.26
CA ALA A 37 -4.02 17.27 19.94
C ALA A 37 -5.12 18.09 19.24
N ARG A 38 -4.80 19.26 18.70
CA ARG A 38 -5.76 20.11 17.98
C ARG A 38 -6.19 19.47 16.65
N ALA A 39 -5.21 19.07 15.83
CA ALA A 39 -5.48 18.41 14.56
C ALA A 39 -6.18 17.07 14.75
N LEU A 40 -5.83 16.31 15.80
CA LEU A 40 -6.54 15.08 16.16
C LEU A 40 -8.02 15.33 16.43
N ARG A 41 -8.34 16.40 17.19
CA ARG A 41 -9.73 16.76 17.51
C ARG A 41 -10.51 17.17 16.25
N GLU A 42 -9.93 18.02 15.42
CA GLU A 42 -10.53 18.46 14.15
C GLU A 42 -10.76 17.25 13.23
N PHE A 43 -9.74 16.39 13.09
CA PHE A 43 -9.83 15.16 12.32
C PHE A 43 -10.90 14.20 12.84
N GLN A 44 -11.03 14.03 14.16
CA GLN A 44 -12.08 13.18 14.75
C GLN A 44 -13.48 13.69 14.42
N ILE A 45 -13.69 15.00 14.38
CA ILE A 45 -14.97 15.61 14.00
C ILE A 45 -15.27 15.30 12.53
N GLU A 46 -14.33 15.60 11.63
CA GLU A 46 -14.51 15.45 10.18
C GLU A 46 -14.63 13.97 9.77
N ALA A 47 -13.77 13.11 10.31
CA ALA A 47 -13.73 11.68 10.01
C ALA A 47 -14.71 10.85 10.87
N THR A 48 -15.66 11.48 11.57
CA THR A 48 -16.60 10.79 12.47
C THR A 48 -17.28 9.58 11.80
N SER A 49 -17.72 9.73 10.55
CA SER A 49 -18.41 8.67 9.79
C SER A 49 -17.52 7.45 9.55
N LEU A 50 -16.22 7.66 9.32
CA LEU A 50 -15.23 6.62 9.11
C LEU A 50 -14.83 5.98 10.44
N LEU A 51 -14.63 6.78 11.49
CA LEU A 51 -14.16 6.31 12.80
C LEU A 51 -15.23 5.52 13.56
N ARG A 52 -16.52 5.75 13.30
CA ARG A 52 -17.64 4.97 13.90
C ARG A 52 -17.59 3.48 13.58
N THR A 53 -16.83 3.07 12.57
CA THR A 53 -16.58 1.65 12.28
C THR A 53 -15.73 0.97 13.35
N PHE A 54 -14.96 1.74 14.13
CA PHE A 54 -14.14 1.22 15.22
C PHE A 54 -14.84 1.31 16.58
N PRO A 55 -14.57 0.37 17.50
CA PRO A 55 -15.08 0.43 18.86
C PRO A 55 -14.71 1.76 19.53
N ARG A 56 -15.71 2.48 20.05
CA ARG A 56 -15.55 3.79 20.70
C ARG A 56 -14.93 4.88 19.81
N GLY A 57 -14.92 4.70 18.48
CA GLY A 57 -14.29 5.65 17.57
C GLY A 57 -12.76 5.67 17.64
N VAL A 58 -12.15 4.65 18.26
CA VAL A 58 -10.71 4.54 18.45
C VAL A 58 -10.18 3.41 17.57
N PRO A 59 -9.38 3.73 16.55
CA PRO A 59 -8.74 2.73 15.71
C PRO A 59 -7.75 1.84 16.49
N PRO A 60 -7.51 0.60 16.04
CA PRO A 60 -6.53 -0.28 16.67
C PRO A 60 -5.10 0.26 16.50
N ARG A 61 -4.26 0.09 17.52
CA ARG A 61 -2.83 0.51 17.55
C ARG A 61 -1.89 -0.35 16.67
N GLY A 62 -2.44 -1.13 15.76
CA GLY A 62 -1.69 -2.06 14.89
C GLY A 62 -1.76 -1.73 13.41
N THR A 63 -2.30 -0.56 13.04
CA THR A 63 -2.22 -0.10 11.65
C THR A 63 -0.76 0.17 11.28
N LYS A 64 -0.39 -0.06 10.01
CA LYS A 64 0.91 0.36 9.48
C LYS A 64 1.16 1.82 9.84
N ASP A 65 2.36 2.12 10.35
CA ASP A 65 2.75 3.48 10.71
C ASP A 65 2.77 4.34 9.43
N LEU A 66 1.99 5.42 9.45
CA LEU A 66 1.89 6.37 8.34
C LEU A 66 3.27 6.96 7.99
N ARG A 67 4.11 7.22 9.01
CA ARG A 67 5.46 7.73 8.79
C ARG A 67 6.31 6.70 8.04
N ALA A 68 6.24 5.43 8.42
CA ALA A 68 6.98 4.36 7.75
C ALA A 68 6.57 4.25 6.27
N VAL A 69 5.26 4.22 5.99
CA VAL A 69 4.73 4.15 4.61
C VAL A 69 5.18 5.34 3.77
N LEU A 70 5.08 6.56 4.30
CA LEU A 70 5.53 7.76 3.59
C LEU A 70 7.06 7.76 3.39
N SER A 71 7.82 7.27 4.36
CA SER A 71 9.28 7.17 4.25
C SER A 71 9.70 6.21 3.15
N GLU A 72 9.06 5.04 3.07
CA GLU A 72 9.27 4.07 1.99
C GLU A 72 8.97 4.68 0.62
N TYR A 73 7.85 5.41 0.51
CA TYR A 73 7.48 6.10 -0.73
C TYR A 73 8.51 7.17 -1.14
N VAL A 74 8.96 8.00 -0.19
CA VAL A 74 9.99 9.03 -0.45
C VAL A 74 11.28 8.38 -0.93
N VAL A 75 11.77 7.34 -0.25
CA VAL A 75 12.98 6.62 -0.65
C VAL A 75 12.84 6.02 -2.04
N MET A 76 11.66 5.46 -2.36
CA MET A 76 11.38 4.95 -3.70
C MET A 76 11.47 6.05 -4.77
N LYS A 77 10.87 7.22 -4.51
CA LYS A 77 10.92 8.36 -5.45
C LYS A 77 12.30 8.98 -5.57
N GLU A 78 13.08 9.05 -4.51
CA GLU A 78 14.47 9.49 -4.56
C GLU A 78 15.33 8.54 -5.39
N ARG A 79 15.13 7.23 -5.25
CA ARG A 79 15.79 6.21 -6.08
C ARG A 79 15.40 6.36 -7.55
N GLU A 80 14.11 6.55 -7.85
CA GLU A 80 13.63 6.80 -9.22
C GLU A 80 14.29 8.05 -9.83
N ALA A 81 14.35 9.16 -9.08
CA ALA A 81 15.01 10.39 -9.52
C ALA A 81 16.54 10.22 -9.68
N ALA A 82 17.19 9.44 -8.81
CA ALA A 82 18.61 9.12 -8.95
C ALA A 82 18.88 8.27 -10.20
N ARG A 83 18.03 7.29 -10.51
CA ARG A 83 18.10 6.50 -11.74
C ARG A 83 17.89 7.36 -12.99
N GLY A 84 16.94 8.29 -12.96
CA GLY A 84 16.71 9.24 -14.07
C GLY A 84 17.90 10.15 -14.36
N ARG A 85 18.71 10.46 -13.34
CA ARG A 85 19.96 11.24 -13.46
C ARG A 85 21.19 10.39 -13.84
N ALA A 86 21.06 9.06 -13.87
CA ALA A 86 22.19 8.20 -14.21
C ALA A 86 22.54 8.32 -15.71
N GLY A 87 23.82 8.54 -16.00
CA GLY A 87 24.39 8.57 -17.34
C GLY A 87 25.34 7.41 -17.61
N GLY A 88 25.73 7.24 -18.88
CA GLY A 88 26.81 6.33 -19.29
C GLY A 88 26.55 4.85 -18.94
N VAL A 89 27.59 4.17 -18.41
CA VAL A 89 27.56 2.73 -18.10
C VAL A 89 26.51 2.39 -17.04
N VAL A 90 26.31 3.27 -16.05
CA VAL A 90 25.34 3.05 -14.96
C VAL A 90 23.91 3.01 -15.51
N LYS A 91 23.57 3.87 -16.48
CA LYS A 91 22.26 3.83 -17.15
C LYS A 91 22.03 2.51 -17.89
N ARG A 92 23.07 1.97 -18.54
CA ARG A 92 23.00 0.67 -19.24
C ARG A 92 22.84 -0.49 -18.27
N MET A 93 23.56 -0.48 -17.15
CA MET A 93 23.43 -1.50 -16.11
C MET A 93 22.04 -1.49 -15.47
N LEU A 94 21.49 -0.31 -15.17
CA LEU A 94 20.12 -0.18 -14.66
C LEU A 94 19.08 -0.71 -15.66
N ALA A 95 19.25 -0.45 -16.96
CA ALA A 95 18.35 -1.00 -17.98
C ALA A 95 18.40 -2.53 -18.06
N VAL A 96 19.57 -3.15 -17.90
CA VAL A 96 19.71 -4.61 -17.86
C VAL A 96 19.07 -5.20 -16.60
N ILE A 97 19.21 -4.53 -15.45
CA ILE A 97 18.57 -4.96 -14.19
C ILE A 97 17.04 -4.86 -14.31
N ASP A 98 16.53 -3.77 -14.88
CA ASP A 98 15.08 -3.57 -15.07
C ASP A 98 14.49 -4.56 -16.09
N ASP A 99 15.25 -5.00 -17.10
CA ASP A 99 14.84 -6.06 -18.04
C ASP A 99 14.88 -7.48 -17.43
N ALA A 100 15.64 -7.66 -16.34
CA ALA A 100 15.74 -8.94 -15.62
C ALA A 100 14.69 -9.09 -14.50
N LEU A 101 14.24 -7.98 -13.90
CA LEU A 101 13.27 -7.97 -12.79
C LEU A 101 11.89 -8.61 -13.10
N PRO A 102 11.29 -8.49 -14.30
CA PRO A 102 10.03 -9.16 -14.60
C PRO A 102 10.12 -10.69 -14.65
N ARG A 103 11.32 -11.29 -14.68
CA ARG A 103 11.49 -12.75 -14.81
C ARG A 103 11.49 -13.51 -13.48
N LEU A 104 11.53 -12.82 -12.34
CA LEU A 104 11.59 -13.47 -11.02
C LEU A 104 10.22 -13.68 -10.37
N GLU A 105 9.16 -13.05 -10.86
CA GLU A 105 7.79 -13.26 -10.35
C GLU A 105 7.06 -14.40 -11.08
N ASP A 106 7.52 -14.80 -12.27
CA ASP A 106 6.92 -15.87 -13.07
C ASP A 106 7.55 -17.26 -12.82
N ASP A 107 8.81 -17.31 -12.38
CA ASP A 107 9.57 -18.58 -12.25
C ASP A 107 9.31 -19.34 -10.93
N GLU A 108 8.74 -18.71 -9.89
CA GLU A 108 8.41 -19.43 -8.63
C GLU A 108 7.10 -20.26 -8.71
N ASN A 109 6.28 -20.11 -9.76
CA ASN A 109 5.00 -20.82 -9.88
C ASN A 109 5.03 -22.05 -10.83
N ASN A 110 6.19 -22.43 -11.38
CA ASN A 110 6.30 -23.55 -12.33
C ASN A 110 7.41 -24.57 -12.00
N GLY A 111 7.65 -24.82 -10.70
CA GLY A 111 8.66 -25.77 -10.22
C GLY A 111 8.11 -27.06 -9.59
N GLY A 112 6.86 -27.45 -9.88
CA GLY A 112 6.21 -28.55 -9.18
C GLY A 112 5.31 -29.43 -10.04
N ALA A 113 5.86 -30.10 -11.05
CA ALA A 113 5.41 -31.42 -11.52
C ALA A 113 6.37 -31.95 -12.59
N GLY A 114 7.08 -33.03 -12.27
CA GLY A 114 7.94 -33.78 -13.16
C GLY A 114 8.64 -34.89 -12.40
#